data_AF-A0A7L9U608-F1
#
_entry.id   AF-A0A7L9U608-F1
#
_cell.length_a   1.000
_cell.length_b   1.000
_cell.length_c   1.000
_cell.angle_alpha   90.00
_cell.angle_beta   90.00
_cell.angle_gamma   90.00
#
_symmetry.space_group_name_H-M   'P 1'
#
loop_
_entity.id
_entity.type
_entity.pdbx_description
1 polymer ?
#
loop_
_entity_poly.entity_id
_entity_poly.type
_entity_poly.pdbx_seq_one_letter_code
_entity_poly.pdbx_strand_id
1 'polypeptide(L)'
;MNSLWWLALPTLLLPVWWHRKKRVQVKAELLASARFLPSTQPKQMRVWRWSDIVLLIVRCLLLACAIAWLADPVFPWRGNTVIVADGTDGGWAEREVKAAGYEEAARLPLPANAALAWIRAHEREFKPDARLLVLGDVPMPATLPQFGRSVELRTLAKPAPQVEAHVAIFSTRAGEWRRLFGAQDGPLRVVVDDGPNPKTELIVWDRPDAPPATLHVPLWWATDAGAFVELAQSKAAAGIRYADGARGRVWVSNAWPPGDPAAARSLLETWRELHYAPLPYTAPALAFARTEVPARAYASGALCDVLMLALVALFALERILAHARRR
;
A
#
# COMPACT_ATOMS: atom_id res chain seq x y z
N MET A 1 3.52 30.57 -7.50
CA MET A 1 2.08 30.91 -7.60
C MET A 1 1.63 31.40 -6.23
N ASN A 2 1.21 32.67 -6.12
CA ASN A 2 0.73 33.25 -4.87
C ASN A 2 -0.61 32.59 -4.51
N SER A 3 -0.61 31.81 -3.43
CA SER A 3 -1.77 31.07 -2.98
C SER A 3 -2.78 32.02 -2.33
N LEU A 4 -3.86 32.33 -3.06
CA LEU A 4 -4.96 33.21 -2.64
C LEU A 4 -5.94 32.53 -1.65
N TRP A 5 -5.57 31.38 -1.05
CA TRP A 5 -6.44 30.63 -0.12
C TRP A 5 -6.83 31.44 1.13
N TRP A 6 -6.04 32.44 1.52
CA TRP A 6 -6.39 33.37 2.59
C TRP A 6 -7.69 34.14 2.29
N LEU A 7 -8.12 34.25 1.03
CA LEU A 7 -9.44 34.80 0.68
C LEU A 7 -10.60 33.89 1.08
N ALA A 8 -10.35 32.60 1.38
CA ALA A 8 -11.35 31.70 1.93
C ALA A 8 -11.55 31.90 3.45
N LEU A 9 -10.56 32.44 4.20
CA LEU A 9 -10.70 32.73 5.64
C LEU A 9 -11.91 33.63 5.97
N PRO A 10 -12.19 34.71 5.22
CA PRO A 10 -13.42 35.49 5.38
C PRO A 10 -14.71 34.67 5.26
N THR A 11 -14.73 33.58 4.50
CA THR A 11 -15.94 32.75 4.35
C THR A 11 -16.27 31.98 5.64
N LEU A 12 -15.28 31.70 6.51
CA LEU A 12 -15.50 31.15 7.87
C LEU A 12 -16.30 32.10 8.77
N LEU A 13 -16.35 33.39 8.45
CA LEU A 13 -17.16 34.36 9.20
C LEU A 13 -18.63 34.39 8.76
N LEU A 14 -18.99 33.80 7.60
CA LEU A 14 -20.37 33.78 7.12
C LEU A 14 -21.34 33.03 8.04
N PRO A 15 -21.03 31.81 8.53
CA PRO A 15 -21.89 31.11 9.49
C PRO A 15 -22.07 31.91 10.78
N VAL A 16 -20.98 32.53 11.25
CA VAL A 16 -20.95 33.38 12.46
C VAL A 16 -21.85 34.61 12.27
N TRP A 17 -21.83 35.22 11.09
CA TRP A 17 -22.70 36.37 10.78
C TRP A 17 -24.16 35.98 10.61
N TRP A 18 -24.44 34.82 10.01
CA TRP A 18 -25.79 34.31 9.75
C TRP A 18 -26.49 33.81 11.01
N HIS A 19 -25.78 33.14 11.93
CA HIS A 19 -26.36 32.56 13.14
C HIS A 19 -26.71 33.59 14.23
N ARG A 20 -26.47 34.87 13.95
CA ARG A 20 -26.75 35.99 14.83
C ARG A 20 -28.24 36.32 14.78
N LYS A 21 -29.00 35.92 15.80
CA LYS A 21 -30.40 36.32 15.96
C LYS A 21 -30.48 37.84 16.12
N LYS A 22 -31.05 38.54 15.15
CA LYS A 22 -31.20 40.01 15.18
C LYS A 22 -32.48 40.47 15.89
N ARG A 23 -33.46 39.60 16.13
CA ARG A 23 -34.77 39.97 16.70
C ARG A 23 -35.34 38.82 17.54
N VAL A 24 -35.83 39.15 18.74
CA VAL A 24 -36.64 38.25 19.58
C VAL A 24 -37.99 38.93 19.80
N GLN A 25 -39.07 38.21 19.57
CA GLN A 25 -40.42 38.67 19.82
C GLN A 25 -40.80 38.20 21.23
N VAL A 26 -40.89 39.11 22.17
CA VAL A 26 -41.32 38.78 23.53
C VAL A 26 -42.83 38.55 23.47
N LYS A 27 -43.27 37.30 23.65
CA LYS A 27 -44.68 37.01 23.94
C LYS A 27 -44.95 37.56 25.34
N ALA A 28 -45.66 38.68 25.42
CA ALA A 28 -46.28 39.09 26.68
C ALA A 28 -47.44 38.14 26.92
N GLU A 29 -47.24 37.11 27.75
CA GLU A 29 -48.36 36.33 28.26
C GLU A 29 -49.13 37.18 29.27
N LEU A 30 -50.43 37.34 29.02
CA LEU A 30 -51.33 38.01 29.93
C LEU A 30 -51.40 37.19 31.23
N LEU A 31 -50.78 37.69 32.30
CA LEU A 31 -51.02 37.17 33.64
C LEU A 31 -52.53 37.24 33.91
N ALA A 32 -53.12 36.19 34.47
CA ALA A 32 -54.57 36.00 34.57
C ALA A 32 -55.34 37.17 35.25
N SER A 33 -54.65 38.06 35.97
CA SER A 33 -55.18 39.27 36.59
C SER A 33 -55.23 40.51 35.67
N ALA A 34 -54.62 40.47 34.49
CA ALA A 34 -54.43 41.62 33.60
C ALA A 34 -55.46 41.73 32.47
N ARG A 35 -56.66 41.15 32.64
CA ARG A 35 -57.72 41.12 31.61
C ARG A 35 -58.28 42.52 31.26
N PHE A 36 -57.97 43.54 32.06
CA PHE A 36 -58.47 44.91 31.92
C PHE A 36 -57.41 45.94 31.51
N LEU A 37 -56.16 45.54 31.27
CA LEU A 37 -55.13 46.44 30.75
C LEU A 37 -55.12 46.44 29.21
N PRO A 38 -54.92 47.59 28.55
CA PRO A 38 -54.83 47.65 27.10
C PRO A 38 -53.68 46.76 26.61
N SER A 39 -53.96 45.94 25.60
CA SER A 39 -53.01 44.97 25.06
C SER A 39 -51.69 45.64 24.69
N THR A 40 -50.60 45.28 25.35
CA THR A 40 -49.27 45.74 24.97
C THR A 40 -48.88 45.05 23.66
N GLN A 41 -48.70 45.83 22.59
CA GLN A 41 -48.25 45.29 21.32
C GLN A 41 -46.87 44.60 21.50
N PRO A 42 -46.63 43.43 20.88
CA PRO A 42 -45.38 42.71 21.02
C PRO A 42 -44.22 43.57 20.49
N LYS A 43 -43.41 44.12 21.39
CA LYS A 43 -42.22 44.87 21.02
C LYS A 43 -41.15 43.89 20.55
N GLN A 44 -40.72 44.03 19.31
CA GLN A 44 -39.50 43.38 18.82
C GLN A 44 -38.30 44.01 19.50
N MET A 45 -37.62 43.28 20.39
CA MET A 45 -36.37 43.74 20.97
C MET A 45 -35.20 43.21 20.15
N ARG A 46 -34.24 44.10 19.85
CA ARG A 46 -33.01 43.76 19.16
C ARG A 46 -32.03 43.18 20.17
N VAL A 47 -32.11 41.87 20.39
CA VAL A 47 -31.24 41.17 21.35
C VAL A 47 -30.01 40.65 20.64
N TRP A 48 -28.84 40.84 21.24
CA TRP A 48 -27.55 40.36 20.74
C TRP A 48 -27.20 39.04 21.42
N ARG A 49 -27.77 37.93 20.93
CA ARG A 49 -27.52 36.59 21.50
C ARG A 49 -27.14 35.58 20.43
N TRP A 50 -26.11 34.80 20.73
CA TRP A 50 -25.74 33.61 19.98
C TRP A 50 -26.71 32.50 20.35
N SER A 51 -27.60 32.13 19.43
CA SER A 51 -28.40 30.91 19.60
C SER A 51 -27.65 29.72 19.03
N ASP A 52 -27.78 28.56 19.67
CA ASP A 52 -27.31 27.25 19.22
C ASP A 52 -25.82 27.22 18.87
N ILE A 53 -25.00 27.52 19.87
CA ILE A 53 -23.53 27.51 19.79
C ILE A 53 -23.02 26.18 19.19
N VAL A 54 -23.63 25.06 19.56
CA VAL A 54 -23.26 23.72 19.03
C VAL A 54 -23.47 23.64 17.52
N LEU A 55 -24.61 24.09 17.00
CA LEU A 55 -24.88 24.07 15.55
C LEU A 55 -23.94 25.03 14.79
N LEU A 56 -23.61 26.16 15.39
CA LEU A 56 -22.61 27.09 14.84
C LEU A 56 -21.23 26.44 14.75
N ILE A 57 -20.77 25.77 15.81
CA ILE A 57 -19.48 25.06 15.83
C ILE A 57 -19.43 24.02 14.72
N VAL A 58 -20.48 23.20 14.57
CA VAL A 58 -20.54 22.16 13.53
C VAL A 58 -20.47 22.75 12.13
N ARG A 59 -21.15 23.87 11.86
CA ARG A 59 -21.08 24.56 10.57
C ARG A 59 -19.71 25.16 10.29
N CYS A 60 -19.06 25.71 11.32
CA CYS A 60 -17.68 26.20 11.19
C CYS A 60 -16.71 25.06 10.91
N LEU A 61 -16.85 23.91 11.58
CA LEU A 61 -16.06 22.70 11.33
C LEU A 61 -16.28 22.16 9.92
N LEU A 62 -17.52 22.12 9.43
CA LEU A 62 -17.84 21.67 8.08
C LEU A 62 -17.15 22.56 7.04
N LEU A 63 -17.22 23.89 7.21
CA LEU A 63 -16.55 24.81 6.31
C LEU A 63 -15.01 24.69 6.39
N ALA A 64 -14.45 24.57 7.60
CA ALA A 64 -13.01 24.36 7.77
C ALA A 64 -12.54 23.06 7.11
N CYS A 65 -13.30 21.97 7.25
CA CYS A 65 -13.03 20.68 6.62
C CYS A 65 -13.12 20.77 5.09
N ALA A 66 -14.09 21.52 4.56
CA ALA A 66 -14.23 21.74 3.12
C ALA A 66 -13.05 22.56 2.55
N ILE A 67 -12.62 23.60 3.27
CA ILE A 67 -11.43 24.39 2.89
C ILE A 67 -10.19 23.51 2.91
N ALA A 68 -9.99 22.71 3.96
CA ALA A 68 -8.86 21.78 4.06
C ALA A 68 -8.87 20.76 2.90
N TRP A 69 -10.04 20.22 2.55
CA TRP A 69 -10.21 19.28 1.44
C TRP A 69 -9.83 19.90 0.09
N LEU A 70 -10.18 21.16 -0.14
CA LEU A 70 -9.77 21.90 -1.34
C LEU A 70 -8.28 22.30 -1.33
N ALA A 71 -7.69 22.50 -0.16
CA ALA A 71 -6.30 22.92 -0.01
C ALA A 71 -5.30 21.77 -0.14
N ASP A 72 -5.66 20.57 0.33
CA ASP A 72 -4.79 19.38 0.34
C ASP A 72 -4.13 19.06 -1.02
N PRO A 73 -4.83 19.05 -2.17
CA PRO A 73 -4.17 18.78 -3.45
C PRO A 73 -3.22 19.88 -3.95
N VAL A 74 -3.24 21.07 -3.32
CA VAL A 74 -2.53 22.26 -3.81
C VAL A 74 -1.36 22.66 -2.90
N PHE A 75 -1.46 22.39 -1.59
CA PHE A 75 -0.49 22.87 -0.61
C PHE A 75 0.52 21.80 -0.16
N PRO A 76 1.83 22.07 -0.28
CA PRO A 76 2.83 21.26 0.40
C PRO A 76 2.82 21.58 1.89
N TRP A 77 2.37 20.64 2.71
CA TRP A 77 2.28 20.80 4.16
C TRP A 77 3.27 19.92 4.94
N ARG A 78 3.76 18.81 4.37
CA ARG A 78 4.72 17.90 5.01
C ARG A 78 6.13 18.48 4.99
N GLY A 79 6.81 18.40 6.14
CA GLY A 79 8.22 18.74 6.30
C GLY A 79 9.14 17.53 6.13
N ASN A 80 10.30 17.58 6.81
CA ASN A 80 11.23 16.45 6.86
C ASN A 80 10.51 15.20 7.39
N THR A 81 10.71 14.07 6.70
CA THR A 81 9.99 12.83 7.01
C THR A 81 10.94 11.65 6.93
N VAL A 82 10.84 10.77 7.93
CA VAL A 82 11.51 9.47 7.97
C VAL A 82 10.49 8.39 7.67
N ILE A 83 10.69 7.66 6.59
CA ILE A 83 9.92 6.48 6.25
C ILE A 83 10.64 5.27 6.81
N VAL A 84 9.97 4.52 7.66
CA VAL A 84 10.51 3.29 8.26
C VAL A 84 9.79 2.12 7.61
N ALA A 85 10.52 1.27 6.92
CA ALA A 85 9.96 0.08 6.33
C ALA A 85 9.48 -0.88 7.42
N ASP A 86 8.30 -1.49 7.22
CA ASP A 86 7.74 -2.45 8.17
C ASP A 86 8.72 -3.59 8.47
N GLY A 87 8.89 -3.91 9.76
CA GLY A 87 9.82 -4.95 10.22
C GLY A 87 11.28 -4.53 10.36
N THR A 88 11.59 -3.23 10.19
CA THR A 88 12.92 -2.68 10.49
C THR A 88 13.20 -2.70 12.00
N ASP A 89 14.43 -3.05 12.38
CA ASP A 89 14.85 -3.01 13.79
C ASP A 89 14.80 -1.57 14.33
N GLY A 90 14.07 -1.37 15.43
CA GLY A 90 13.86 -0.05 16.01
C GLY A 90 15.14 0.60 16.54
N GLY A 91 16.03 -0.19 17.15
CA GLY A 91 17.30 0.32 17.68
C GLY A 91 18.26 0.77 16.59
N TRP A 92 18.31 0.04 15.47
CA TRP A 92 19.01 0.46 14.26
C TRP A 92 18.37 1.71 13.64
N ALA A 93 17.04 1.73 13.48
CA ALA A 93 16.35 2.88 12.90
C ALA A 93 16.61 4.18 13.69
N GLU A 94 16.55 4.14 15.03
CA GLU A 94 16.86 5.32 15.86
C GLU A 94 18.30 5.81 15.69
N ARG A 95 19.27 4.90 15.61
CA ARG A 95 20.68 5.27 15.37
C ARG A 95 20.85 5.96 14.02
N GLU A 96 20.20 5.45 12.98
CA GLU A 96 20.27 6.03 11.64
C GLU A 96 19.57 7.39 11.56
N VAL A 97 18.39 7.53 12.20
CA VAL A 97 17.67 8.82 12.29
C VAL A 97 18.54 9.88 12.96
N LYS A 98 19.18 9.53 14.07
CA LYS A 98 20.09 10.42 14.80
C LYS A 98 21.33 10.77 13.97
N ALA A 99 21.97 9.78 13.35
CA ALA A 99 23.14 9.98 12.51
C ALA A 99 22.85 10.87 11.30
N ALA A 100 21.64 10.81 10.76
CA ALA A 100 21.20 11.65 9.64
C ALA A 100 20.65 13.02 10.06
N GLY A 101 20.47 13.29 11.37
CA GLY A 101 19.93 14.54 11.89
C GLY A 101 18.42 14.73 11.65
N TYR A 102 17.64 13.64 11.69
CA TYR A 102 16.19 13.62 11.47
C TYR A 102 15.38 13.43 12.78
N GLU A 103 15.95 13.78 13.95
CA GLU A 103 15.31 13.52 15.25
C GLU A 103 13.91 14.15 15.38
N GLU A 104 13.70 15.34 14.82
CA GLU A 104 12.42 16.06 14.84
C GLU A 104 11.50 15.73 13.64
N ALA A 105 11.94 14.86 12.72
CA ALA A 105 11.19 14.56 11.52
C ALA A 105 9.98 13.65 11.81
N ALA A 106 8.90 13.85 11.05
CA ALA A 106 7.73 12.99 11.14
C ALA A 106 8.07 11.56 10.70
N ARG A 107 7.59 10.56 11.43
CA ARG A 107 7.82 9.15 11.12
C ARG A 107 6.62 8.54 10.43
N LEU A 108 6.86 7.82 9.36
CA LEU A 108 5.82 7.17 8.59
C LEU A 108 6.17 5.69 8.38
N PRO A 109 5.47 4.75 9.04
CA PRO A 109 5.62 3.34 8.75
C PRO A 109 5.00 3.03 7.39
N LEU A 110 5.72 2.33 6.53
CA LEU A 110 5.22 1.88 5.23
C LEU A 110 5.73 0.48 4.90
N PRO A 111 4.97 -0.30 4.10
CA PRO A 111 5.49 -1.54 3.54
C PRO A 111 6.76 -1.28 2.71
N ALA A 112 7.78 -2.12 2.90
CA ALA A 112 9.09 -1.93 2.27
C ALA A 112 9.02 -1.79 0.74
N ASN A 113 8.20 -2.62 0.10
CA ASN A 113 7.97 -2.61 -1.35
C ASN A 113 7.22 -1.37 -1.87
N ALA A 114 6.51 -0.65 -1.00
CA ALA A 114 5.73 0.52 -1.36
C ALA A 114 6.45 1.84 -1.07
N ALA A 115 7.46 1.86 -0.21
CA ALA A 115 8.09 3.08 0.31
C ALA A 115 8.51 4.08 -0.79
N LEU A 116 9.33 3.66 -1.76
CA LEU A 116 9.81 4.53 -2.84
C LEU A 116 8.69 4.95 -3.81
N ALA A 117 7.75 4.04 -4.11
CA ALA A 117 6.61 4.33 -4.97
C ALA A 117 5.64 5.32 -4.31
N TRP A 118 5.44 5.19 -3.00
CA TRP A 118 4.61 6.08 -2.19
C TRP A 118 5.20 7.49 -2.16
N ILE A 119 6.51 7.65 -1.95
CA ILE A 119 7.18 8.97 -2.03
C ILE A 119 6.88 9.62 -3.38
N ARG A 120 7.06 8.88 -4.47
CA ARG A 120 6.82 9.37 -5.83
C ARG A 120 5.37 9.80 -6.06
N ALA A 121 4.41 9.12 -5.44
CA ALA A 121 3.00 9.48 -5.53
C ALA A 121 2.65 10.73 -4.69
N HIS A 122 3.35 10.97 -3.58
CA HIS A 122 3.03 12.02 -2.61
C HIS A 122 4.03 13.20 -2.62
N GLU A 123 4.85 13.34 -3.67
CA GLU A 123 5.90 14.39 -3.74
C GLU A 123 5.37 15.81 -3.57
N ARG A 124 4.13 16.06 -4.00
CA ARG A 124 3.47 17.37 -3.92
C ARG A 124 3.15 17.79 -2.49
N GLU A 125 3.01 16.83 -1.57
CA GLU A 125 2.69 17.10 -0.17
C GLU A 125 3.90 17.65 0.58
N PHE A 126 5.10 17.45 0.06
CA PHE A 126 6.35 17.86 0.71
C PHE A 126 6.75 19.27 0.33
N LYS A 127 7.13 20.05 1.35
CA LYS A 127 7.72 21.38 1.18
C LYS A 127 8.96 21.33 0.27
N PRO A 128 9.28 22.42 -0.46
CA PRO A 128 10.41 22.46 -1.40
C PRO A 128 11.77 22.06 -0.82
N ASP A 129 11.97 22.35 0.46
CA ASP A 129 13.16 22.13 1.27
C ASP A 129 13.10 20.85 2.11
N ALA A 130 12.00 20.10 2.05
CA ALA A 130 11.84 18.87 2.80
C ALA A 130 12.86 17.82 2.34
N ARG A 131 13.58 17.26 3.31
CA ARG A 131 14.48 16.12 3.12
C ARG A 131 13.79 14.84 3.56
N LEU A 132 14.03 13.74 2.86
CA LEU A 132 13.38 12.46 3.11
C LEU A 132 14.44 11.40 3.40
N LEU A 133 14.20 10.61 4.45
CA LEU A 133 15.04 9.46 4.81
C LEU A 133 14.18 8.20 4.76
N VAL A 134 14.65 7.17 4.07
CA VAL A 134 14.00 5.86 3.97
C VAL A 134 14.90 4.83 4.64
N LEU A 135 14.35 4.10 5.60
CA LEU A 135 15.08 3.13 6.42
C LEU A 135 14.48 1.73 6.27
N GLY A 136 15.34 0.71 6.11
CA GLY A 136 14.96 -0.70 6.26
C GLY A 136 15.26 -1.60 5.06
N ASP A 137 14.61 -2.76 5.01
CA ASP A 137 14.82 -3.77 3.96
C ASP A 137 14.05 -3.44 2.67
N VAL A 138 14.38 -2.30 2.06
CA VAL A 138 13.68 -1.81 0.86
C VAL A 138 14.19 -2.57 -0.37
N PRO A 139 13.31 -3.15 -1.19
CA PRO A 139 13.71 -3.90 -2.36
C PRO A 139 14.29 -2.98 -3.45
N MET A 140 15.31 -3.48 -4.15
CA MET A 140 15.94 -2.79 -5.28
C MET A 140 14.91 -2.58 -6.40
N PRO A 141 14.61 -1.33 -6.79
CA PRO A 141 13.71 -1.08 -7.89
C PRO A 141 14.38 -1.46 -9.21
N ALA A 142 13.62 -2.08 -10.12
CA ALA A 142 14.10 -2.45 -11.46
C ALA A 142 14.53 -1.23 -12.31
N THR A 143 14.03 -0.04 -11.96
CA THR A 143 14.45 1.23 -12.56
C THR A 143 14.68 2.23 -11.44
N LEU A 144 15.84 2.91 -11.47
CA LEU A 144 16.17 3.92 -10.46
C LEU A 144 15.13 5.06 -10.50
N PRO A 145 14.39 5.31 -9.41
CA PRO A 145 13.42 6.39 -9.36
C PRO A 145 14.14 7.73 -9.33
N GLN A 146 13.53 8.73 -9.95
CA GLN A 146 13.91 10.13 -9.83
C GLN A 146 12.90 10.84 -8.94
N PHE A 147 13.39 11.72 -8.07
CA PHE A 147 12.56 12.45 -7.12
C PHE A 147 12.75 13.96 -7.25
N GLY A 148 11.66 14.71 -7.06
CA GLY A 148 11.65 16.17 -6.95
C GLY A 148 12.19 16.70 -5.61
N ARG A 149 12.61 15.79 -4.71
CA ARG A 149 13.17 16.04 -3.39
C ARG A 149 14.43 15.21 -3.19
N SER A 150 15.29 15.62 -2.26
CA SER A 150 16.42 14.80 -1.84
C SER A 150 15.90 13.62 -1.01
N VAL A 151 16.19 12.40 -1.44
CA VAL A 151 15.82 11.16 -0.74
C VAL A 151 17.08 10.41 -0.40
N GLU A 152 17.27 10.08 0.88
CA GLU A 152 18.34 9.21 1.33
C GLU A 152 17.75 7.84 1.69
N LEU A 153 18.29 6.78 1.12
CA LEU A 153 17.91 5.41 1.38
C LEU A 153 19.04 4.74 2.15
N ARG A 154 18.75 4.29 3.38
CA ARG A 154 19.65 3.46 4.17
C ARG A 154 18.97 2.11 4.38
N THR A 155 19.67 1.06 4.01
CA THR A 155 19.09 -0.28 4.01
C THR A 155 19.69 -1.18 5.06
N LEU A 156 18.83 -2.06 5.57
CA LEU A 156 19.20 -3.15 6.47
C LEU A 156 18.64 -4.43 5.86
N ALA A 157 19.50 -5.19 5.17
CA ALA A 157 19.10 -6.42 4.51
C ALA A 157 18.62 -7.43 5.55
N LYS A 158 17.39 -7.91 5.40
CA LYS A 158 16.91 -9.02 6.19
C LYS A 158 17.43 -10.32 5.57
N PRO A 159 17.89 -11.29 6.37
CA PRO A 159 18.18 -12.62 5.84
C PRO A 159 16.92 -13.16 5.15
N ALA A 160 17.06 -13.56 3.88
CA ALA A 160 15.96 -14.19 3.16
C ALA A 160 15.51 -15.43 3.94
N PRO A 161 14.19 -15.61 4.18
CA PRO A 161 13.71 -16.82 4.82
C PRO A 161 14.10 -18.02 3.95
N GLN A 162 14.64 -19.07 4.58
CA GLN A 162 14.83 -20.32 3.88
C GLN A 162 13.46 -20.91 3.56
N VAL A 163 13.20 -21.12 2.28
CA VAL A 163 12.00 -21.81 1.79
C VAL A 163 12.39 -23.25 1.51
N GLU A 164 11.70 -24.21 2.10
CA GLU A 164 11.92 -25.62 1.80
C GLU A 164 10.96 -26.07 0.69
N ALA A 165 11.50 -26.61 -0.40
CA ALA A 165 10.72 -27.24 -1.47
C ALA A 165 10.93 -28.76 -1.44
N HIS A 166 9.84 -29.50 -1.31
CA HIS A 166 9.86 -30.96 -1.22
C HIS A 166 9.67 -31.60 -2.60
N VAL A 167 10.60 -32.49 -2.96
CA VAL A 167 10.66 -33.13 -4.28
C VAL A 167 10.66 -34.64 -4.15
N ALA A 168 9.73 -35.32 -4.84
CA ALA A 168 9.78 -36.77 -5.00
C ALA A 168 10.25 -37.15 -6.40
N ILE A 169 11.16 -38.13 -6.50
CA ILE A 169 11.80 -38.52 -7.77
C ILE A 169 11.40 -39.93 -8.17
N PHE A 170 10.78 -40.06 -9.35
CA PHE A 170 10.49 -41.32 -10.01
C PHE A 170 11.35 -41.43 -11.27
N SER A 171 12.56 -41.96 -11.11
CA SER A 171 13.55 -42.06 -12.19
C SER A 171 14.41 -43.32 -12.02
N THR A 172 14.88 -43.89 -13.13
CA THR A 172 15.98 -44.88 -13.11
C THR A 172 17.33 -44.23 -12.80
N ARG A 173 17.43 -42.90 -12.97
CA ARG A 173 18.61 -42.05 -12.72
C ARG A 173 18.42 -41.16 -11.48
N ALA A 174 17.72 -41.66 -10.45
CA ALA A 174 17.40 -40.88 -9.26
C ALA A 174 18.63 -40.26 -8.56
N GLY A 175 19.81 -40.90 -8.64
CA GLY A 175 21.06 -40.35 -8.11
C GLY A 175 21.55 -39.08 -8.81
N GLU A 176 21.33 -38.96 -10.12
CA GLU A 176 21.71 -37.76 -10.90
C GLU A 176 20.81 -36.58 -10.53
N TRP A 177 19.51 -36.83 -10.42
CA TRP A 177 18.54 -35.84 -9.96
C TRP A 177 18.83 -35.35 -8.54
N ARG A 178 19.15 -36.25 -7.61
CA ARG A 178 19.54 -35.87 -6.24
C ARG A 178 20.78 -34.97 -6.21
N ARG A 179 21.79 -35.27 -7.04
CA ARG A 179 22.99 -34.43 -7.16
C ARG A 179 22.67 -33.07 -7.77
N LEU A 180 21.79 -33.02 -8.75
CA LEU A 180 21.36 -31.77 -9.38
C LEU A 180 20.66 -30.84 -8.37
N PHE A 181 19.69 -31.36 -7.61
CA PHE A 181 19.00 -30.58 -6.58
C PHE A 181 19.91 -30.23 -5.40
N GLY A 182 20.81 -31.14 -4.99
CA GLY A 182 21.75 -30.90 -3.90
C GLY A 182 22.88 -29.92 -4.25
N ALA A 183 23.12 -29.65 -5.54
CA ALA A 183 24.10 -28.67 -6.00
C ALA A 183 23.53 -27.25 -6.14
N GLN A 184 22.24 -27.04 -5.82
CA GLN A 184 21.67 -25.70 -5.79
C GLN A 184 22.04 -24.96 -4.51
N ASP A 185 22.67 -23.80 -4.69
CA ASP A 185 22.86 -22.82 -3.64
C ASP A 185 21.78 -21.74 -3.74
N GLY A 186 21.20 -21.33 -2.61
CA GLY A 186 20.21 -20.26 -2.55
C GLY A 186 19.28 -20.31 -1.34
N PRO A 187 18.33 -19.37 -1.26
CA PRO A 187 17.32 -19.33 -0.19
C PRO A 187 16.28 -20.45 -0.31
N LEU A 188 16.16 -21.09 -1.48
CA LEU A 188 15.33 -22.26 -1.69
C LEU A 188 16.15 -23.53 -1.39
N ARG A 189 15.81 -24.21 -0.29
CA ARG A 189 16.39 -25.50 0.07
C ARG A 189 15.53 -26.62 -0.50
N VAL A 190 16.09 -27.40 -1.41
CA VAL A 190 15.38 -28.55 -1.97
C VAL A 190 15.59 -29.78 -1.09
N VAL A 191 14.50 -30.35 -0.59
CA VAL A 191 14.49 -31.60 0.17
C VAL A 191 13.96 -32.70 -0.73
N VAL A 192 14.79 -33.70 -1.01
CA VAL A 192 14.37 -34.86 -1.81
C VAL A 192 13.81 -35.93 -0.88
N ASP A 193 12.52 -36.20 -1.02
CA ASP A 193 11.82 -37.23 -0.26
C ASP A 193 11.90 -38.59 -0.98
N ASP A 194 11.90 -39.68 -0.21
CA ASP A 194 11.93 -41.05 -0.76
C ASP A 194 10.61 -41.44 -1.47
N GLY A 195 9.55 -40.66 -1.28
CA GLY A 195 8.27 -40.81 -1.97
C GLY A 195 7.35 -39.60 -1.76
N PRO A 196 6.21 -39.54 -2.46
CA PRO A 196 5.27 -38.44 -2.33
C PRO A 196 4.67 -38.39 -0.94
N ASN A 197 4.64 -37.20 -0.35
CA ASN A 197 4.02 -36.91 0.94
C ASN A 197 3.13 -35.65 0.81
N PRO A 198 2.35 -35.30 1.85
CA PRO A 198 1.48 -34.13 1.79
C PRO A 198 2.18 -32.78 1.58
N LYS A 199 3.50 -32.70 1.81
CA LYS A 199 4.32 -31.50 1.59
C LYS A 199 4.96 -31.47 0.20
N THR A 200 4.90 -32.56 -0.58
CA THR A 200 5.55 -32.64 -1.88
C THR A 200 4.96 -31.62 -2.86
N GLU A 201 5.78 -30.68 -3.28
CA GLU A 201 5.39 -29.61 -4.20
C GLU A 201 5.72 -29.98 -5.65
N LEU A 202 6.80 -30.74 -5.86
CA LEU A 202 7.29 -31.16 -7.17
C LEU A 202 7.47 -32.67 -7.24
N ILE A 203 6.96 -33.28 -8.31
CA ILE A 203 7.31 -34.65 -8.69
C ILE A 203 8.15 -34.64 -9.97
N VAL A 204 9.33 -35.24 -9.90
CA VAL A 204 10.13 -35.55 -11.09
C VAL A 204 9.69 -36.91 -11.61
N TRP A 205 9.09 -36.90 -12.80
CA TRP A 205 8.64 -38.08 -13.52
C TRP A 205 9.53 -38.33 -14.72
N ASP A 206 10.50 -39.22 -14.53
CA ASP A 206 11.49 -39.60 -15.53
C ASP A 206 11.30 -41.07 -15.90
N ARG A 207 10.10 -41.35 -16.40
CA ARG A 207 9.67 -42.65 -16.92
C ARG A 207 8.72 -42.46 -18.09
N PRO A 208 8.70 -43.42 -19.04
CA PRO A 208 7.81 -43.34 -20.21
C PRO A 208 6.36 -43.72 -19.88
N ASP A 209 6.11 -44.43 -18.78
CA ASP A 209 4.75 -44.79 -18.35
C ASP A 209 3.99 -43.58 -17.79
N ALA A 210 2.67 -43.58 -17.97
CA ALA A 210 1.82 -42.53 -17.44
C ALA A 210 1.78 -42.60 -15.89
N PRO A 211 1.86 -41.45 -15.18
CA PRO A 211 1.79 -41.44 -13.73
C PRO A 211 0.42 -41.88 -13.23
N PRO A 212 0.34 -42.49 -12.02
CA PRO A 212 -0.92 -42.89 -11.41
C PRO A 212 -1.93 -41.75 -11.35
N ALA A 213 -3.19 -42.02 -11.73
CA ALA A 213 -4.24 -41.00 -11.74
C ALA A 213 -4.60 -40.47 -10.34
N THR A 214 -4.25 -41.20 -9.27
CA THR A 214 -4.47 -40.77 -7.89
C THR A 214 -3.46 -39.73 -7.40
N LEU A 215 -2.33 -39.58 -8.09
CA LEU A 215 -1.25 -38.71 -7.68
C LEU A 215 -1.50 -37.28 -8.18
N HIS A 216 -1.62 -36.35 -7.24
CA HIS A 216 -1.89 -34.94 -7.50
C HIS A 216 -0.88 -34.10 -6.72
N VAL A 217 -0.13 -33.27 -7.42
CA VAL A 217 0.82 -32.32 -6.82
C VAL A 217 0.84 -31.02 -7.64
N PRO A 218 1.19 -29.88 -7.04
CA PRO A 218 1.20 -28.60 -7.75
C PRO A 218 2.06 -28.61 -9.02
N LEU A 219 3.22 -29.27 -8.98
CA LEU A 219 4.21 -29.26 -10.06
C LEU A 219 4.68 -30.65 -10.44
N TRP A 220 4.88 -30.84 -11.74
CA TRP A 220 5.47 -32.02 -12.33
C TRP A 220 6.60 -31.64 -13.28
N TRP A 221 7.72 -32.34 -13.18
CA TRP A 221 8.79 -32.29 -14.16
C TRP A 221 8.80 -33.61 -14.94
N ALA A 222 8.36 -33.57 -16.19
CA ALA A 222 8.40 -34.71 -17.10
C ALA A 222 9.67 -34.66 -17.96
N THR A 223 10.33 -35.80 -18.14
CA THR A 223 11.40 -35.93 -19.14
C THR A 223 10.89 -36.47 -20.47
N ASP A 224 9.80 -37.24 -20.43
CA ASP A 224 9.10 -37.75 -21.61
C ASP A 224 7.74 -37.05 -21.76
N ALA A 225 7.54 -36.38 -22.89
CA ALA A 225 6.29 -35.72 -23.20
C ALA A 225 5.13 -36.71 -23.43
N GLY A 226 5.43 -37.96 -23.83
CA GLY A 226 4.43 -39.00 -24.10
C GLY A 226 3.74 -39.52 -22.84
N ALA A 227 4.33 -39.33 -21.66
CA ALA A 227 3.76 -39.74 -20.39
C ALA A 227 2.56 -38.88 -19.94
N PHE A 228 2.37 -37.69 -20.55
CA PHE A 228 1.34 -36.72 -20.15
C PHE A 228 0.54 -36.24 -21.37
N VAL A 229 -0.74 -36.56 -21.40
CA VAL A 229 -1.65 -36.16 -22.48
C VAL A 229 -1.88 -34.64 -22.52
N GLU A 230 -1.77 -33.98 -21.38
CA GLU A 230 -1.99 -32.54 -21.23
C GLU A 230 -0.93 -31.71 -21.99
N LEU A 231 0.26 -32.28 -22.22
CA LEU A 231 1.34 -31.63 -22.96
C LEU A 231 1.06 -31.47 -24.46
N ALA A 232 0.00 -32.09 -25.00
CA ALA A 232 -0.45 -31.86 -26.37
C ALA A 232 -0.85 -30.39 -26.62
N GLN A 233 -1.30 -29.68 -25.59
CA GLN A 233 -1.66 -28.25 -25.65
C GLN A 233 -0.67 -27.34 -24.90
N SER A 234 0.58 -27.79 -24.77
CA SER A 234 1.60 -27.07 -24.00
C SER A 234 1.90 -25.68 -24.57
N LYS A 235 2.14 -24.71 -23.69
CA LYS A 235 2.76 -23.42 -24.00
C LYS A 235 4.28 -23.55 -23.84
N ALA A 236 5.05 -22.64 -24.45
CA ALA A 236 6.51 -22.59 -24.29
C ALA A 236 6.93 -21.25 -23.67
N ALA A 237 7.84 -21.30 -22.70
CA ALA A 237 8.49 -20.13 -22.10
C ALA A 237 9.97 -20.45 -21.84
N ALA A 238 10.87 -19.57 -22.29
CA ALA A 238 12.32 -19.70 -22.10
C ALA A 238 12.90 -21.10 -22.44
N GLY A 239 12.36 -21.75 -23.49
CA GLY A 239 12.82 -23.07 -23.93
C GLY A 239 12.22 -24.27 -23.17
N ILE A 240 11.37 -24.04 -22.17
CA ILE A 240 10.63 -25.08 -21.44
C ILE A 240 9.16 -25.05 -21.87
N ARG A 241 8.59 -26.23 -22.14
CA ARG A 241 7.17 -26.39 -22.43
C ARG A 241 6.41 -26.70 -21.15
N TYR A 242 5.20 -26.17 -21.01
CA TYR A 242 4.35 -26.44 -19.86
C TYR A 242 2.87 -26.53 -20.21
N ALA A 243 2.13 -27.32 -19.45
CA ALA A 243 0.67 -27.42 -19.54
C ALA A 243 0.07 -27.50 -18.13
N ASP A 244 -1.08 -26.85 -17.94
CA ASP A 244 -1.87 -26.96 -16.71
C ASP A 244 -2.92 -28.05 -16.92
N GLY A 245 -3.05 -28.98 -15.95
CA GLY A 245 -4.00 -30.09 -16.02
C GLY A 245 -4.62 -30.42 -14.66
N ALA A 246 -5.48 -31.44 -14.64
CA ALA A 246 -6.18 -31.87 -13.42
C ALA A 246 -5.22 -32.32 -12.30
N ARG A 247 -4.04 -32.81 -12.68
CA ARG A 247 -2.99 -33.30 -11.76
C ARG A 247 -2.03 -32.22 -11.25
N GLY A 248 -2.08 -31.01 -11.81
CA GLY A 248 -1.11 -29.94 -11.59
C GLY A 248 -0.49 -29.41 -12.89
N ARG A 249 0.52 -28.54 -12.75
CA ARG A 249 1.29 -28.01 -13.88
C ARG A 249 2.43 -28.95 -14.25
N VAL A 250 2.46 -29.40 -15.49
CA VAL A 250 3.50 -30.27 -16.04
C VAL A 250 4.47 -29.47 -16.88
N TRP A 251 5.76 -29.62 -16.60
CA TRP A 251 6.87 -29.02 -17.34
C TRP A 251 7.62 -30.11 -18.09
N VAL A 252 8.04 -29.82 -19.32
CA VAL A 252 8.92 -30.69 -20.12
C VAL A 252 9.94 -29.83 -20.86
N SER A 253 11.19 -30.29 -20.92
CA SER A 253 12.24 -29.61 -21.67
C SER A 253 12.89 -30.54 -22.68
N ASN A 254 13.02 -30.07 -23.91
CA ASN A 254 13.75 -30.79 -24.96
C ASN A 254 15.27 -30.74 -24.74
N ALA A 255 15.75 -29.90 -23.80
CA ALA A 255 17.16 -29.83 -23.42
C ALA A 255 17.54 -30.90 -22.37
N TRP A 256 16.64 -31.84 -22.08
CA TRP A 256 16.90 -32.96 -21.20
C TRP A 256 17.23 -34.24 -22.00
N PRO A 257 18.26 -35.01 -21.62
CA PRO A 257 19.23 -34.74 -20.56
C PRO A 257 20.22 -33.62 -20.95
N PRO A 258 20.63 -32.76 -20.00
CA PRO A 258 21.59 -31.70 -20.27
C PRO A 258 22.95 -32.28 -20.67
N GLY A 259 23.60 -31.67 -21.67
CA GLY A 259 24.89 -32.15 -22.18
C GLY A 259 26.08 -31.86 -21.26
N ASP A 260 25.97 -30.87 -20.38
CA ASP A 260 27.01 -30.49 -19.42
C ASP A 260 26.41 -29.95 -18.10
N PRO A 261 27.22 -29.77 -17.03
CA PRO A 261 26.75 -29.26 -15.75
C PRO A 261 26.21 -27.82 -15.78
N ALA A 262 26.69 -26.97 -16.70
CA ALA A 262 26.23 -25.59 -16.83
C ALA A 262 24.82 -25.53 -17.44
N ALA A 263 24.56 -26.36 -18.45
CA ALA A 263 23.25 -26.55 -19.06
C ALA A 263 22.24 -27.14 -18.06
N ALA A 264 22.67 -28.05 -17.19
CA ALA A 264 21.82 -28.57 -16.13
C ALA A 264 21.42 -27.49 -15.12
N ARG A 265 22.36 -26.62 -14.73
CA ARG A 265 22.10 -25.48 -13.85
C ARG A 265 21.17 -24.45 -14.49
N SER A 266 21.45 -24.04 -15.72
CA SER A 266 20.63 -23.03 -16.42
C SER A 266 19.19 -23.50 -16.63
N LEU A 267 18.99 -24.78 -16.94
CA LEU A 267 17.66 -25.38 -17.06
C LEU A 267 16.88 -25.31 -15.74
N LEU A 268 17.54 -25.63 -14.63
CA LEU A 268 16.90 -25.61 -13.31
C LEU A 268 16.65 -24.18 -12.81
N GLU A 269 17.56 -23.24 -13.09
CA GLU A 269 17.36 -21.81 -12.83
C GLU A 269 16.19 -21.25 -13.63
N THR A 270 16.11 -21.57 -14.92
CA THR A 270 15.00 -21.16 -15.80
C THR A 270 13.66 -21.67 -15.28
N TRP A 271 13.60 -22.95 -14.89
CA TRP A 271 12.40 -23.50 -14.27
C TRP A 271 12.05 -22.77 -12.95
N ARG A 272 13.06 -22.50 -12.11
CA ARG A 272 12.87 -21.81 -10.83
C ARG A 272 12.33 -20.40 -11.04
N GLU A 273 12.87 -19.63 -11.99
CA GLU A 273 12.42 -18.28 -12.31
C GLU A 273 11.00 -18.25 -12.90
N LEU A 274 10.62 -19.28 -13.66
CA LEU A 274 9.27 -19.39 -14.22
C LEU A 274 8.22 -19.76 -13.17
N HIS A 275 8.61 -20.45 -12.10
CA HIS A 275 7.69 -20.92 -11.07
C HIS A 275 7.68 -20.05 -9.81
N TYR A 276 8.85 -19.71 -9.27
CA TYR A 276 8.98 -18.91 -8.07
C TYR A 276 9.13 -17.44 -8.44
N ALA A 277 8.42 -16.58 -7.71
CA ALA A 277 8.61 -15.15 -7.85
C ALA A 277 10.09 -14.81 -7.54
N PRO A 278 10.73 -13.94 -8.33
CA PRO A 278 12.09 -13.51 -8.05
C PRO A 278 12.12 -12.90 -6.64
N LEU A 279 13.01 -13.41 -5.78
CA LEU A 279 13.19 -12.83 -4.46
C LEU A 279 13.74 -11.41 -4.63
N PRO A 280 13.07 -10.40 -4.08
CA PRO A 280 13.57 -9.04 -4.18
C PRO A 280 14.87 -8.93 -3.39
N TYR A 281 15.92 -8.48 -4.06
CA TYR A 281 17.18 -8.15 -3.41
C TYR A 281 17.06 -6.79 -2.71
N THR A 282 17.63 -6.64 -1.51
CA THR A 282 17.67 -5.37 -0.80
C THR A 282 18.46 -4.33 -1.59
N ALA A 283 17.91 -3.14 -1.78
CA ALA A 283 18.63 -2.04 -2.41
C ALA A 283 19.92 -1.71 -1.63
N PRO A 284 21.01 -1.30 -2.28
CA PRO A 284 22.14 -0.71 -1.57
C PRO A 284 21.72 0.63 -0.94
N ALA A 285 22.51 1.12 0.02
CA ALA A 285 22.35 2.48 0.51
C ALA A 285 22.61 3.47 -0.64
N LEU A 286 21.67 4.39 -0.86
CA LEU A 286 21.67 5.30 -2.02
C LEU A 286 21.23 6.68 -1.59
N ALA A 287 21.84 7.71 -2.19
CA ALA A 287 21.38 9.09 -2.07
C ALA A 287 20.85 9.56 -3.43
N PHE A 288 19.57 9.92 -3.46
CA PHE A 288 18.92 10.46 -4.65
C PHE A 288 18.93 11.99 -4.58
N ALA A 289 19.65 12.61 -5.50
CA ALA A 289 19.64 14.05 -5.66
C ALA A 289 18.28 14.53 -6.20
N ARG A 290 17.90 15.75 -5.80
CA ARG A 290 16.71 16.42 -6.34
C ARG A 290 16.85 16.57 -7.85
N THR A 291 15.86 16.10 -8.58
CA THR A 291 15.75 16.25 -10.03
C THR A 291 14.56 17.14 -10.37
N GLU A 292 14.67 17.96 -11.42
CA GLU A 292 13.54 18.76 -11.93
C GLU A 292 12.60 17.90 -12.77
N VAL A 293 11.95 16.93 -12.14
CA VAL A 293 10.89 16.14 -12.79
C VAL A 293 9.54 16.76 -12.45
N PRO A 294 8.64 17.01 -13.42
CA PRO A 294 7.30 17.47 -13.12
C PRO A 294 6.57 16.41 -12.28
N ALA A 295 6.12 16.79 -11.08
CA ALA A 295 5.34 15.93 -10.21
C ALA A 295 4.07 15.45 -10.93
N ARG A 296 3.78 14.14 -10.86
CA ARG A 296 2.62 13.52 -11.54
C ARG A 296 1.33 14.33 -11.28
N ALA A 297 0.56 14.55 -12.35
CA ALA A 297 -0.60 15.45 -12.36
C ALA A 297 -1.87 14.92 -11.70
N TYR A 298 -2.00 13.59 -11.57
CA TYR A 298 -3.14 12.96 -10.92
C TYR A 298 -2.91 12.92 -9.41
N ALA A 299 -3.63 13.75 -8.67
CA ALA A 299 -3.54 13.81 -7.21
C ALA A 299 -4.91 13.53 -6.59
N SER A 300 -5.04 12.38 -5.93
CA SER A 300 -5.81 12.28 -4.69
C SER A 300 -4.87 12.78 -3.60
N GLY A 301 -5.16 13.92 -2.96
CA GLY A 301 -4.36 14.34 -1.82
C GLY A 301 -4.46 13.30 -0.67
N ALA A 302 -3.40 13.10 0.11
CA ALA A 302 -3.39 12.10 1.18
C ALA A 302 -4.53 12.24 2.19
N LEU A 303 -5.05 13.46 2.38
CA LEU A 303 -6.13 13.73 3.32
C LEU A 303 -7.50 13.78 2.62
N CYS A 304 -7.56 13.78 1.29
CA CYS A 304 -8.83 13.91 0.55
C CYS A 304 -9.88 12.89 1.00
N ASP A 305 -9.53 11.62 1.13
CA ASP A 305 -10.49 10.56 1.49
C ASP A 305 -10.97 10.70 2.94
N VAL A 306 -10.04 10.99 3.86
CA VAL A 306 -10.36 11.19 5.28
C VAL A 306 -11.21 12.45 5.48
N LEU A 307 -10.86 13.54 4.78
CA LEU A 307 -11.61 14.80 4.82
C LEU A 307 -12.98 14.65 4.15
N MET A 308 -13.11 13.82 3.10
CA MET A 308 -14.42 13.49 2.51
C MET A 308 -15.30 12.76 3.54
N LEU A 309 -14.78 11.74 4.22
CA LEU A 309 -15.51 11.05 5.29
C LEU A 309 -15.90 12.00 6.42
N ALA A 310 -14.99 12.86 6.85
CA ALA A 310 -15.25 13.88 7.86
C ALA A 310 -16.35 14.87 7.42
N LEU A 311 -16.35 15.29 6.15
CA LEU A 311 -17.40 16.14 5.58
C LEU A 311 -18.77 15.47 5.62
N VAL A 312 -18.85 14.18 5.25
CA VAL A 312 -20.10 13.40 5.30
C VAL A 312 -20.61 13.30 6.74
N ALA A 313 -19.73 12.97 7.69
CA ALA A 313 -20.08 12.86 9.10
C ALA A 313 -20.57 14.21 9.68
N LEU A 314 -19.84 15.30 9.42
CA LEU A 314 -20.22 16.65 9.85
C LEU A 314 -21.53 17.11 9.24
N PHE A 315 -21.78 16.77 7.97
CA PHE A 315 -23.04 17.08 7.31
C PHE A 315 -24.24 16.32 7.91
N ALA A 316 -24.08 15.03 8.20
CA ALA A 316 -25.10 14.25 8.89
C ALA A 316 -25.41 14.83 10.29
N LEU A 317 -24.37 15.21 11.03
CA LEU A 317 -24.50 15.77 12.37
C LEU A 317 -25.18 17.15 12.34
N GLU A 318 -24.87 17.99 11.35
CA GLU A 318 -25.58 19.25 11.10
C GLU A 318 -27.08 19.00 10.89
N ARG A 319 -27.44 18.00 10.07
CA ARG A 319 -28.84 17.67 9.77
C ARG A 319 -29.61 17.17 10.99
N ILE A 320 -28.98 16.33 11.82
CA ILE A 320 -29.58 15.83 13.06
C ILE A 320 -29.84 16.99 14.03
N LEU A 321 -28.85 17.85 14.27
CA LEU A 321 -28.99 19.01 15.16
C LEU A 321 -30.04 20.00 14.64
N ALA A 322 -30.06 20.24 13.33
CA ALA A 322 -31.06 21.11 12.70
C ALA A 322 -32.48 20.52 12.79
N HIS A 323 -32.64 19.20 12.71
CA HIS A 323 -33.94 18.53 12.88
C HIS A 323 -34.40 18.56 14.35
N ALA A 324 -33.50 18.26 15.29
CA ALA A 324 -33.78 18.28 16.73
C ALA A 324 -34.24 19.67 17.20
N ARG A 325 -33.70 20.75 16.61
CA ARG A 325 -34.14 22.12 16.88
C ARG A 325 -35.54 22.45 16.36
N ARG A 326 -36.01 21.79 15.28
CA ARG A 326 -37.32 22.08 14.68
C ARG A 326 -38.48 21.41 15.43
N ARG A 327 -38.19 20.36 16.21
CA ARG A 327 -39.14 19.74 17.15
C ARG A 327 -39.21 20.56 18.43
#